data_AF-A0AA41N1I1-F1
#
_entry.id   AF-A0AA41N1I1-F1
#
_cell.length_a   1.000
_cell.length_b   1.000
_cell.length_c   1.000
_cell.angle_alpha   90.00
_cell.angle_beta   90.00
_cell.angle_gamma   90.00
#
_symmetry.space_group_name_H-M   'P 1'
#
loop_
_entity.id
_entity.type
_entity.pdbx_description
1 polymer ?
#
loop_
_entity_poly.entity_id
_entity_poly.type
_entity_poly.pdbx_seq_one_letter_code
_entity_poly.pdbx_strand_id
1 'polypeptide(L)' 'MDAKESSTMFELKHIVEGILKLPPDEQRLYKDDQLLDDGKTLGKCGFTSQTARPHAPVTVGLAFMKGR' A
#
# COMPACT_ATOMS: atom_id res chain seq x y z
N MET A 1 -5.79 -10.26 2.78
CA MET A 1 -6.68 -9.41 1.96
C MET A 1 -5.97 -9.23 0.63
N ASP A 2 -6.64 -9.59 -0.45
CA ASP A 2 -6.07 -9.49 -1.80
C ASP A 2 -6.52 -8.16 -2.42
N ALA A 3 -5.57 -7.39 -2.95
CA ALA A 3 -5.84 -6.16 -3.67
C ALA A 3 -5.51 -6.36 -5.15
N LYS A 4 -6.31 -5.77 -6.04
CA LYS A 4 -6.13 -5.91 -7.49
C LYS A 4 -4.96 -5.05 -7.95
N GLU A 5 -4.25 -5.46 -8.99
CA GLU A 5 -3.16 -4.65 -9.58
C GLU A 5 -3.64 -3.26 -10.05
N SER A 6 -4.93 -3.14 -10.37
CA SER A 6 -5.59 -1.88 -10.76
C SER A 6 -5.95 -0.98 -9.58
N SER A 7 -5.95 -1.50 -8.35
CA SER A 7 -6.25 -0.72 -7.15
C SER A 7 -5.17 0.30 -6.86
N THR A 8 -5.57 1.46 -6.36
CA THR A 8 -4.65 2.57 -6.07
C THR A 8 -4.01 2.41 -4.69
N MET A 9 -2.91 3.13 -4.45
CA MET A 9 -2.31 3.22 -3.12
C MET A 9 -3.28 3.85 -2.12
N PHE A 10 -4.12 4.79 -2.57
CA PHE A 10 -5.20 5.35 -1.76
C PHE A 10 -6.22 4.29 -1.30
N GLU A 11 -6.67 3.40 -2.20
CA GLU A 11 -7.53 2.28 -1.82
C GLU A 11 -6.84 1.35 -0.81
N LEU A 12 -5.54 1.10 -0.96
CA LEU A 12 -4.77 0.29 -0.02
C LEU A 12 -4.71 0.95 1.37
N LYS A 13 -4.57 2.27 1.46
CA LYS A 13 -4.62 3.01 2.73
C LYS A 13 -5.98 2.89 3.44
N HIS A 14 -7.09 2.86 2.70
CA HIS A 14 -8.40 2.61 3.29
C HIS A 14 -8.55 1.19 3.86
N ILE A 15 -7.93 0.19 3.24
CA ILE A 15 -7.86 -1.16 3.81
C ILE A 15 -7.09 -1.13 5.14
N VAL A 16 -5.95 -0.45 5.17
CA VAL A 16 -5.15 -0.26 6.40
C VAL A 16 -5.93 0.52 7.46
N GLU A 17 -6.68 1.56 7.09
CA GLU A 17 -7.58 2.30 7.98
C GLU A 17 -8.61 1.38 8.63
N GLY A 18 -9.23 0.49 7.85
CA GLY A 18 -10.18 -0.50 8.37
C GLY A 18 -9.60 -1.38 9.47
N ILE A 19 -8.30 -1.70 9.39
CA ILE A 19 -7.57 -2.58 10.31
C ILE A 19 -7.01 -1.80 11.51
N LEU A 20 -6.32 -0.69 11.26
CA LEU A 20 -5.54 0.06 12.26
C LEU A 20 -6.24 1.30 12.81
N LYS A 21 -7.38 1.69 12.23
CA LYS A 21 -8.19 2.86 12.59
C LYS A 21 -7.43 4.18 12.47
N LEU A 22 -6.53 4.27 11.48
CA LEU A 22 -5.76 5.47 11.15
C LEU A 22 -6.21 6.01 9.79
N PRO A 23 -6.51 7.30 9.64
CA PRO A 23 -6.96 7.86 8.37
C PRO A 23 -5.87 7.77 7.28
N PRO A 24 -6.24 7.68 5.99
CA PRO A 24 -5.28 7.57 4.88
C PRO A 24 -4.22 8.68 4.84
N ASP A 25 -4.57 9.88 5.28
CA ASP A 25 -3.67 11.04 5.29
C ASP A 25 -2.54 10.90 6.32
N GLU A 26 -2.73 10.08 7.36
CA GLU A 26 -1.71 9.78 8.36
C GLU A 26 -0.83 8.59 7.98
N GLN A 27 -1.10 7.96 6.83
CA GLN A 27 -0.38 6.78 6.38
C GLN A 27 0.57 7.12 5.23
N ARG A 28 1.78 6.56 5.27
CA ARG A 28 2.74 6.56 4.17
C ARG A 28 3.09 5.13 3.79
N LEU A 29 2.89 4.80 2.52
CA LEU A 29 3.19 3.48 1.98
C LEU A 29 4.51 3.51 1.21
N TYR A 30 5.30 2.46 1.37
CA TYR A 30 6.63 2.35 0.79
C TYR A 30 6.78 1.03 0.05
N LYS A 31 7.53 1.06 -1.04
CA LYS A 31 8.15 -0.13 -1.62
C LYS A 31 9.65 0.01 -1.45
N ASP A 32 10.25 -0.91 -0.69
CA ASP A 32 11.64 -0.76 -0.26
C ASP A 32 11.78 0.59 0.48
N ASP A 33 12.63 1.51 0.00
CA ASP A 33 12.79 2.86 0.55
C ASP A 33 12.02 3.95 -0.23
N GLN A 34 11.25 3.57 -1.26
CA GLN A 34 10.54 4.51 -2.12
C GLN A 34 9.12 4.79 -1.61
N LEU A 35 8.83 6.06 -1.32
CA LEU A 35 7.48 6.54 -1.01
C LEU A 35 6.57 6.37 -2.24
N LEU A 36 5.40 5.79 -2.01
CA LEU A 36 4.41 5.52 -3.05
C LEU A 36 3.37 6.65 -3.12
N ASP A 37 3.00 6.99 -4.35
CA ASP A 37 2.01 8.04 -4.65
C ASP A 37 0.59 7.46 -4.60
N ASP A 38 -0.32 8.19 -3.96
CA ASP A 38 -1.71 7.75 -3.71
C ASP A 38 -2.50 7.47 -5.00
N GLY A 39 -2.19 8.16 -6.09
CA GLY A 39 -2.82 7.98 -7.40
C GLY A 39 -2.22 6.83 -8.23
N LYS A 40 -1.09 6.25 -7.82
CA LYS A 40 -0.51 5.09 -8.52
C LYS A 40 -1.25 3.81 -8.16
N THR A 41 -1.40 2.96 -9.16
CA THR A 41 -1.93 1.61 -8.97
C THR A 41 -0.85 0.66 -8.44
N LEU A 42 -1.26 -0.43 -7.78
CA LEU A 42 -0.39 -1.51 -7.35
C LEU A 42 0.54 -1.99 -8.46
N GLY A 43 -0.01 -2.24 -9.65
CA GLY A 43 0.76 -2.66 -10.81
C GLY A 43 1.80 -1.63 -11.25
N LYS A 44 1.46 -0.33 -11.24
CA LYS A 44 2.41 0.75 -11.56
C LYS A 44 3.54 0.89 -10.52
N CYS A 45 3.29 0.46 -9.28
CA CYS A 45 4.30 0.36 -8.23
C CYS A 45 5.10 -0.96 -8.27
N GLY A 46 4.81 -1.85 -9.23
CA GLY A 46 5.49 -3.14 -9.39
C GLY A 46 4.91 -4.28 -8.55
N PHE A 47 3.75 -4.08 -7.92
CA PHE A 47 3.00 -5.12 -7.23
C PHE A 47 2.05 -5.80 -8.22
N THR A 48 2.52 -6.91 -8.78
CA THR A 48 1.80 -7.69 -9.80
C THR A 48 1.65 -9.13 -9.33
N SER A 49 0.74 -9.88 -9.92
CA SER A 49 0.56 -11.32 -9.78
C SER A 49 1.85 -12.13 -10.01
N GLN A 50 2.79 -11.59 -10.81
CA GLN A 50 4.08 -12.22 -11.06
C GLN A 50 5.08 -11.99 -9.92
N THR A 51 5.03 -10.83 -9.26
CA THR A 51 5.98 -10.39 -8.22
C THR A 51 5.46 -10.58 -6.79
N ALA A 52 4.15 -10.58 -6.59
CA ALA A 52 3.46 -10.76 -5.31
C ALA A 52 2.67 -12.07 -5.35
N ARG A 53 3.37 -13.19 -5.34
CA ARG A 53 2.76 -14.52 -5.47
C ARG A 53 2.18 -14.96 -4.12
N PRO A 54 1.15 -15.82 -4.09
CA PRO A 54 0.60 -16.31 -2.82
C PRO A 54 1.62 -16.99 -1.90
N HIS A 55 2.60 -17.69 -2.47
CA HIS A 55 3.69 -18.37 -1.73
C HIS A 55 4.95 -17.50 -1.54
N ALA A 56 4.97 -16.31 -2.13
CA ALA A 56 6.07 -15.36 -2.07
C ALA A 56 5.49 -13.93 -2.13
N PRO A 57 4.86 -13.47 -1.04
CA PRO A 57 4.22 -12.17 -1.00
C PRO A 57 5.27 -11.06 -1.08
N VAL A 58 4.85 -9.91 -1.61
CA VAL A 58 5.65 -8.69 -1.58
C VAL A 58 5.36 -7.90 -0.31
N THR A 59 6.37 -7.21 0.22
CA THR A 59 6.21 -6.35 1.38
C THR A 59 5.87 -4.92 0.95
N VAL A 60 4.92 -4.32 1.65
CA VAL A 60 4.65 -2.88 1.60
C VAL A 60 5.02 -2.30 2.95
N GLY A 61 5.94 -1.34 2.97
CA GLY A 61 6.28 -0.61 4.19
C GLY A 61 5.17 0.36 4.56
N LEU A 62 4.87 0.50 5.86
CA LEU A 62 3.89 1.42 6.39
C LEU A 62 4.53 2.28 7.47
N ALA A 63 4.44 3.59 7.32
CA ALA A 63 4.82 4.54 8.36
C ALA A 63 3.65 5.46 8.70
N PHE A 64 3.54 5.82 9.99
CA PHE A 64 2.55 6.77 10.46
C PHE A 64 3.14 8.15 10.60
N MET A 65 2.44 9.15 10.10
CA MET A 65 2.69 10.53 10.46
C MET A 65 1.95 10.81 11.76
N LYS A 66 2.70 10.94 12.86
CA LYS A 66 2.12 11.52 14.06
C LYS A 66 1.92 13.02 13.77
N GLY A 67 0.67 13.47 13.77
CA GLY A 67 0.36 14.89 13.79
C GLY A 67 1.16 15.57 14.89
N ARG A 68 1.78 16.71 14.58
CA ARG A 68 2.43 17.57 15.58
C ARG A 68 1.40 18.08 16.58
#